data_AF-X0C5T5-F1
#
_entry.id   AF-X0C5T5-F1
#
_cell.length_a   1.000
_cell.length_b   1.000
_cell.length_c   1.000
_cell.angle_alpha   90.00
_cell.angle_beta   90.00
_cell.angle_gamma   90.00
#
_symmetry.space_group_name_H-M   'P 1'
#
loop_
_entity.id
_entity.type
_entity.pdbx_description
1 polymer ?
#
loop_
_entity_poly.entity_id
_entity_poly.type
_entity_poly.pdbx_seq_one_letter_code
_entity_poly.pdbx_strand_id
1 'polypeptide(L)'
;MRFTTSVRLLGAALLASIASAQLAPAPDGWPNFWYKGHVTNKATFEYNPTNEFIFPSIFHAGEYLDDPLGEWYLYYAPHENPGGISLVYSDSLEGPWKEYENNPIIANKWDSYYSVPHVSSPDASWNSDAGRMFLYFHGDNTQTRWAESSNGVDFRYGGVAVNNQMSGSKTTESSYARVFAHPNSASKYNYAMFYMANEKDNRRKIRLAESVDGRKWTVDSDYVVQPGGPEGTDVSGANYWTWNGQAYVIYHGSTGKIYARTIDQTLRDVGAEPILLYQSRGKGEDVGRVAAPDIASSGGNTYLFYESGDRLGATIAWAKMQKQ
;
A
#
# COMPACT_ATOMS: atom_id res chain seq x y z
N MET A 1 51.37 -45.28 41.52
CA MET A 1 51.44 -44.67 40.17
C MET A 1 50.05 -44.15 39.81
N ARG A 2 49.87 -42.83 39.75
CA ARG A 2 48.63 -42.19 39.28
C ARG A 2 48.77 -41.93 37.78
N PHE A 3 47.90 -42.50 36.96
CA PHE A 3 47.76 -42.10 35.56
C PHE A 3 46.68 -41.03 35.46
N THR A 4 47.08 -39.81 35.09
CA THR A 4 46.18 -38.72 34.72
C THR A 4 46.04 -38.70 33.21
N THR A 5 44.85 -39.02 32.71
CA THR A 5 44.50 -38.92 31.29
C THR A 5 44.01 -37.50 31.00
N SER A 6 44.82 -36.70 30.30
CA SER A 6 44.42 -35.37 29.84
C SER A 6 43.58 -35.51 28.56
N VAL A 7 42.28 -35.26 28.67
CA VAL A 7 41.40 -35.08 27.50
C VAL A 7 41.56 -33.64 27.02
N ARG A 8 42.13 -33.44 25.82
CA ARG A 8 42.11 -32.16 25.11
C ARG A 8 40.83 -32.10 24.25
N LEU A 9 39.83 -31.33 24.69
CA LEU A 9 38.76 -30.91 23.79
C LEU A 9 39.32 -29.86 22.82
N LEU A 10 39.42 -30.20 21.52
CA LEU A 10 39.52 -29.20 20.47
C LEU A 10 38.13 -28.57 20.30
N GLY A 11 37.96 -27.34 20.77
CA GLY A 11 36.79 -26.53 20.45
C GLY A 11 36.88 -26.05 19.01
N ALA A 12 36.08 -26.61 18.11
CA ALA A 12 35.84 -26.03 16.80
C ALA A 12 34.89 -24.84 16.99
N ALA A 13 35.41 -23.62 16.90
CA ALA A 13 34.59 -22.42 16.82
C ALA A 13 33.91 -22.37 15.45
N LEU A 14 32.63 -22.72 15.36
CA LEU A 14 31.81 -22.35 14.21
C LEU A 14 31.60 -20.83 14.26
N LEU A 15 32.39 -20.10 13.48
CA LEU A 15 32.08 -18.74 13.09
C LEU A 15 30.89 -18.79 12.13
N ALA A 16 29.67 -18.71 12.66
CA ALA A 16 28.50 -18.43 11.85
C ALA A 16 28.66 -17.00 11.32
N SER A 17 28.95 -16.87 10.03
CA SER A 17 28.85 -15.59 9.33
C SER A 17 27.38 -15.15 9.38
N ILE A 18 27.08 -14.21 10.27
CA ILE A 18 25.84 -13.42 10.19
C ILE A 18 25.92 -12.64 8.88
N ALA A 19 25.33 -13.19 7.82
CA ALA A 19 25.07 -12.45 6.60
C ALA A 19 24.20 -11.26 6.97
N SER A 20 24.74 -10.04 6.83
CA SER A 20 23.95 -8.83 6.96
C SER A 20 22.93 -8.85 5.83
N ALA A 21 21.64 -8.87 6.16
CA ALA A 21 20.59 -8.74 5.17
C ALA A 21 20.84 -7.45 4.35
N GLN A 22 20.91 -7.60 3.04
CA GLN A 22 21.47 -6.59 2.13
C GLN A 22 20.42 -6.21 1.09
N LEU A 23 20.43 -4.95 0.64
CA LEU A 23 19.62 -4.58 -0.51
C LEU A 23 20.12 -5.30 -1.77
N ALA A 24 19.20 -5.84 -2.55
CA ALA A 24 19.51 -6.25 -3.91
C ALA A 24 19.94 -5.01 -4.73
N PRO A 25 20.90 -5.16 -5.66
CA PRO A 25 21.19 -4.09 -6.61
C PRO A 25 19.95 -3.79 -7.44
N ALA A 26 19.75 -2.52 -7.77
CA ALA A 26 18.73 -2.12 -8.72
C ALA A 26 19.02 -2.77 -10.09
N PRO A 27 18.02 -3.35 -10.78
CA PRO A 27 18.20 -3.91 -12.11
C PRO A 27 18.48 -2.82 -13.14
N ASP A 28 18.93 -3.20 -14.33
CA ASP A 28 19.14 -2.26 -15.43
C ASP A 28 17.85 -1.52 -15.78
N GLY A 29 17.97 -0.19 -15.96
CA GLY A 29 16.82 0.68 -16.26
C GLY A 29 15.85 0.89 -15.09
N TRP A 30 16.23 0.59 -13.85
CA TRP A 30 15.42 0.89 -12.66
C TRP A 30 15.04 2.38 -12.58
N PRO A 31 13.77 2.73 -12.26
CA PRO A 31 13.36 4.12 -12.28
C PRO A 31 14.04 4.94 -11.19
N ASN A 32 14.32 6.19 -11.52
CA ASN A 32 14.73 7.20 -10.54
C ASN A 32 13.62 8.23 -10.40
N PHE A 33 12.92 8.21 -9.27
CA PHE A 33 11.86 9.18 -8.98
C PHE A 33 12.43 10.43 -8.31
N TRP A 34 11.91 11.60 -8.69
CA TRP A 34 12.27 12.89 -8.08
C TRP A 34 11.04 13.59 -7.55
N TYR A 35 11.06 13.94 -6.26
CA TYR A 35 10.07 14.78 -5.62
C TYR A 35 9.71 16.02 -6.45
N LYS A 36 8.40 16.31 -6.53
CA LYS A 36 7.87 17.47 -7.26
C LYS A 36 6.97 18.38 -6.44
N GLY A 37 6.44 17.91 -5.32
CA GLY A 37 5.61 18.72 -4.45
C GLY A 37 4.64 17.89 -3.64
N HIS A 38 3.75 18.59 -2.95
CA HIS A 38 2.61 18.00 -2.26
C HIS A 38 1.35 18.04 -3.12
N VAL A 39 0.53 17.01 -2.99
CA VAL A 39 -0.84 16.99 -3.51
C VAL A 39 -1.77 17.72 -2.54
N THR A 40 -1.62 17.44 -1.25
CA THR A 40 -2.47 17.94 -0.17
C THR A 40 -1.91 19.21 0.45
N ASN A 41 -2.79 20.12 0.88
CA ASN A 41 -2.38 21.38 1.50
C ASN A 41 -3.07 21.58 2.87
N LYS A 42 -2.30 21.32 3.95
CA LYS A 42 -2.77 21.39 5.34
C LYS A 42 -3.38 22.74 5.75
N ALA A 43 -2.95 23.83 5.11
CA ALA A 43 -3.39 25.19 5.47
C ALA A 43 -4.68 25.62 4.78
N THR A 44 -5.05 24.95 3.67
CA THR A 44 -6.17 25.41 2.81
C THR A 44 -7.24 24.35 2.59
N PHE A 45 -6.94 23.07 2.83
CA PHE A 45 -7.94 22.02 2.70
C PHE A 45 -8.96 22.12 3.85
N GLU A 46 -10.23 22.05 3.51
CA GLU A 46 -11.36 22.24 4.42
C GLU A 46 -11.53 21.03 5.34
N TYR A 47 -11.46 19.81 4.81
CA TYR A 47 -11.58 18.60 5.61
C TYR A 47 -10.20 18.15 6.12
N ASN A 48 -9.78 18.73 7.24
CA ASN A 48 -8.50 18.42 7.90
C ASN A 48 -8.66 18.19 9.42
N PRO A 49 -9.35 17.12 9.86
CA PRO A 49 -9.70 16.96 11.26
C PRO A 49 -8.53 16.55 12.16
N THR A 50 -7.44 16.00 11.61
CA THR A 50 -6.32 15.45 12.39
C THR A 50 -4.94 15.97 11.96
N ASN A 51 -4.89 16.88 10.98
CA ASN A 51 -3.63 17.39 10.41
C ASN A 51 -2.76 16.31 9.72
N GLU A 52 -3.39 15.26 9.19
CA GLU A 52 -2.76 14.12 8.51
C GLU A 52 -3.47 13.79 7.18
N PHE A 53 -2.67 13.51 6.15
CA PHE A 53 -3.15 13.05 4.84
C PHE A 53 -2.29 11.86 4.41
N ILE A 54 -2.87 10.66 4.32
CA ILE A 54 -2.13 9.42 4.11
C ILE A 54 -2.85 8.42 3.19
N PHE A 55 -2.15 7.34 2.84
CA PHE A 55 -2.60 6.28 1.95
C PHE A 55 -3.23 6.78 0.64
N PRO A 56 -2.47 7.51 -0.20
CA PRO A 56 -2.97 7.92 -1.50
C PRO A 56 -3.38 6.71 -2.34
N SER A 57 -4.51 6.84 -3.04
CA SER A 57 -4.94 5.92 -4.08
C SER A 57 -5.42 6.71 -5.30
N ILE A 58 -4.66 6.62 -6.37
CA ILE A 58 -4.90 7.26 -7.66
C ILE A 58 -5.87 6.40 -8.48
N PHE A 59 -6.84 7.04 -9.09
CA PHE A 59 -7.82 6.41 -9.97
C PHE A 59 -7.96 7.22 -11.27
N HIS A 60 -7.90 6.54 -12.42
CA HIS A 60 -8.06 7.17 -13.74
C HIS A 60 -9.56 7.37 -14.04
N ALA A 61 -10.14 8.41 -13.45
CA ALA A 61 -11.57 8.69 -13.54
C ALA A 61 -12.04 8.91 -14.99
N GLY A 62 -11.27 9.63 -15.80
CA GLY A 62 -11.55 9.89 -17.22
C GLY A 62 -11.61 8.65 -18.12
N GLU A 63 -10.99 7.54 -17.70
CA GLU A 63 -11.02 6.29 -18.45
C GLU A 63 -12.33 5.52 -18.23
N TYR A 64 -12.93 5.62 -17.05
CA TYR A 64 -13.99 4.70 -16.61
C TYR A 64 -15.34 5.33 -16.27
N LEU A 65 -15.36 6.62 -15.89
CA LEU A 65 -16.58 7.30 -15.46
C LEU A 65 -17.15 8.13 -16.60
N ASP A 66 -18.48 8.17 -16.73
CA ASP A 66 -19.14 8.88 -17.83
C ASP A 66 -18.96 10.41 -17.74
N ASP A 67 -19.05 10.97 -16.53
CA ASP A 67 -18.96 12.42 -16.25
C ASP A 67 -18.07 12.69 -15.02
N PRO A 68 -16.74 12.49 -15.12
CA PRO A 68 -15.85 12.67 -13.97
C PRO A 68 -15.62 14.16 -13.65
N LEU A 69 -15.33 14.46 -12.38
CA LEU A 69 -14.96 15.79 -11.88
C LEU A 69 -13.64 16.31 -12.47
N GLY A 70 -12.79 15.40 -12.94
CA GLY A 70 -11.51 15.64 -13.62
C GLY A 70 -10.92 14.31 -14.08
N GLU A 71 -9.86 14.34 -14.89
CA GLU A 71 -9.24 13.13 -15.48
C GLU A 71 -8.78 12.11 -14.42
N TRP A 72 -8.28 12.59 -13.27
CA TRP A 72 -7.69 11.79 -12.21
C TRP A 72 -8.31 12.11 -10.86
N TYR A 73 -8.60 11.08 -10.08
CA TYR A 73 -9.01 11.16 -8.70
C TYR A 73 -7.89 10.63 -7.79
N LEU A 74 -7.72 11.24 -6.61
CA LEU A 74 -6.85 10.74 -5.55
C LEU A 74 -7.67 10.65 -4.26
N TYR A 75 -7.86 9.42 -3.77
CA TYR A 75 -8.49 9.12 -2.50
C TYR A 75 -7.45 9.04 -1.38
N TYR A 76 -7.79 9.58 -0.21
CA TYR A 76 -6.94 9.54 0.97
C TYR A 76 -7.78 9.56 2.25
N ALA A 77 -7.16 9.28 3.39
CA ALA A 77 -7.86 9.39 4.68
C ALA A 77 -6.84 9.50 5.82
N PRO A 78 -7.05 10.37 6.83
CA PRO A 78 -6.25 10.31 8.05
C PRO A 78 -6.44 8.98 8.80
N HIS A 79 -5.46 8.57 9.61
CA HIS A 79 -5.59 7.34 10.41
C HIS A 79 -6.39 7.57 11.70
N GLU A 80 -6.29 8.75 12.30
CA GLU A 80 -6.88 9.02 13.61
C GLU A 80 -8.34 9.50 13.55
N ASN A 81 -9.04 9.38 14.68
CA ASN A 81 -10.45 9.77 14.81
C ASN A 81 -10.65 11.26 14.51
N PRO A 82 -11.69 11.67 13.77
CA PRO A 82 -12.79 10.85 13.24
C PRO A 82 -12.48 10.12 11.92
N GLY A 83 -11.27 10.21 11.37
CA GLY A 83 -10.91 9.59 10.10
C GLY A 83 -11.70 10.19 8.93
N GLY A 84 -11.97 9.37 7.92
CA GLY A 84 -12.86 9.71 6.81
C GLY A 84 -12.14 9.67 5.48
N ILE A 85 -12.70 8.94 4.51
CA ILE A 85 -12.15 8.91 3.16
C ILE A 85 -12.55 10.19 2.47
N SER A 86 -11.57 10.86 1.90
CA SER A 86 -11.66 12.14 1.21
C SER A 86 -11.12 12.00 -0.21
N LEU A 87 -11.50 12.93 -1.07
CA LEU A 87 -11.17 12.97 -2.48
C LEU A 87 -10.55 14.33 -2.84
N VAL A 88 -9.49 14.29 -3.64
CA VAL A 88 -9.10 15.40 -4.51
C VAL A 88 -9.09 14.94 -5.97
N TYR A 89 -9.29 15.85 -6.91
CA TYR A 89 -9.30 15.54 -8.34
C TYR A 89 -8.49 16.55 -9.14
N SER A 90 -8.04 16.14 -10.33
CA SER A 90 -7.29 16.98 -11.26
C SER A 90 -7.41 16.46 -12.69
N ASP A 91 -7.27 17.35 -13.67
CA ASP A 91 -7.14 16.96 -15.08
C ASP A 91 -5.74 16.42 -15.43
N SER A 92 -4.80 16.43 -14.47
CA SER A 92 -3.41 15.99 -14.64
C SER A 92 -2.87 15.35 -13.37
N LEU A 93 -2.04 14.31 -13.52
CA LEU A 93 -1.27 13.74 -12.41
C LEU A 93 -0.30 14.75 -11.76
N GLU A 94 0.00 15.86 -12.44
CA GLU A 94 0.85 16.94 -11.91
C GLU A 94 0.07 18.03 -11.16
N GLY A 95 -1.26 17.89 -11.07
CA GLY A 95 -2.13 18.92 -10.55
C GLY A 95 -2.38 20.08 -11.54
N PRO A 96 -2.94 21.20 -11.06
CA PRO A 96 -3.33 21.45 -9.67
C PRO A 96 -4.43 20.48 -9.21
N TRP A 97 -4.35 20.06 -7.94
CA TRP A 97 -5.34 19.19 -7.33
C TRP A 97 -6.40 20.03 -6.60
N LYS A 98 -7.67 19.73 -6.84
CA LYS A 98 -8.81 20.38 -6.21
C LYS A 98 -9.46 19.45 -5.20
N GLU A 99 -9.64 19.92 -3.97
CA GLU A 99 -10.40 19.19 -2.95
C GLU A 99 -11.87 19.08 -3.33
N TYR A 100 -12.47 17.92 -3.09
CA TYR A 100 -13.91 17.74 -3.22
C TYR A 100 -14.64 18.43 -2.06
N GLU A 101 -15.57 19.32 -2.38
CA GLU A 101 -16.23 20.22 -1.43
C GLU A 101 -17.03 19.51 -0.33
N ASN A 102 -17.47 18.26 -0.57
CA ASN A 102 -18.26 17.47 0.37
C ASN A 102 -17.43 16.38 1.08
N ASN A 103 -16.12 16.57 1.22
CA ASN A 103 -15.29 15.65 2.00
C ASN A 103 -15.74 15.61 3.48
N PRO A 104 -15.74 14.43 4.13
CA PRO A 104 -15.31 13.13 3.60
C PRO A 104 -16.46 12.45 2.83
N ILE A 105 -16.13 11.78 1.73
CA ILE A 105 -17.09 11.00 0.92
C ILE A 105 -17.54 9.70 1.60
N ILE A 106 -16.74 9.16 2.52
CA ILE A 106 -17.12 8.04 3.40
C ILE A 106 -16.69 8.38 4.82
N ALA A 107 -17.67 8.52 5.72
CA ALA A 107 -17.44 8.79 7.13
C ALA A 107 -17.20 7.50 7.94
N ASN A 108 -16.70 7.67 9.16
CA ASN A 108 -16.52 6.60 10.15
C ASN A 108 -17.83 6.05 10.74
N LYS A 109 -18.96 6.67 10.40
CA LYS A 109 -20.31 6.19 10.67
C LYS A 109 -21.05 6.07 9.35
N TRP A 110 -21.55 4.87 9.06
CA TRP A 110 -22.42 4.62 7.92
C TRP A 110 -23.64 3.87 8.44
N ASP A 111 -24.78 4.56 8.41
CA ASP A 111 -26.04 4.06 8.96
C ASP A 111 -26.34 2.63 8.53
N SER A 112 -26.77 1.82 9.48
CA SER A 112 -27.07 0.38 9.33
C SER A 112 -25.87 -0.54 9.08
N TYR A 113 -24.66 -0.04 8.85
CA TYR A 113 -23.50 -0.86 8.51
C TYR A 113 -22.41 -0.85 9.59
N TYR A 114 -21.97 0.33 10.04
CA TYR A 114 -20.93 0.42 11.06
C TYR A 114 -20.89 1.79 11.75
N SER A 115 -20.31 1.79 12.94
CA SER A 115 -19.86 2.97 13.66
C SER A 115 -18.52 2.63 14.31
N VAL A 116 -17.43 3.09 13.71
CA VAL A 116 -16.05 2.79 14.13
C VAL A 116 -15.31 4.09 14.48
N PRO A 117 -14.16 4.01 15.19
CA PRO A 117 -13.39 5.21 15.54
C PRO A 117 -12.96 6.03 14.31
N HIS A 118 -12.46 5.36 13.27
CA HIS A 118 -12.04 5.95 12.01
C HIS A 118 -12.32 5.00 10.83
N VAL A 119 -12.29 5.54 9.61
CA VAL A 119 -12.13 4.76 8.37
C VAL A 119 -10.97 5.34 7.58
N SER A 120 -10.14 4.47 7.00
CA SER A 120 -8.90 4.90 6.35
C SER A 120 -8.34 3.89 5.33
N SER A 121 -7.17 4.20 4.78
CA SER A 121 -6.45 3.48 3.73
C SER A 121 -7.31 3.13 2.50
N PRO A 122 -7.90 4.14 1.84
CA PRO A 122 -8.69 3.87 0.65
C PRO A 122 -7.82 3.22 -0.43
N ASP A 123 -8.45 2.33 -1.18
CA ASP A 123 -7.93 1.81 -2.44
C ASP A 123 -9.04 1.74 -3.47
N ALA A 124 -8.91 2.58 -4.49
CA ALA A 124 -9.84 2.74 -5.59
C ALA A 124 -9.41 1.87 -6.77
N SER A 125 -10.32 1.03 -7.25
CA SER A 125 -10.05 0.10 -8.36
C SER A 125 -11.28 -0.02 -9.25
N TRP A 126 -11.09 -0.11 -10.58
CA TRP A 126 -12.20 -0.38 -11.49
C TRP A 126 -12.50 -1.88 -11.52
N ASN A 127 -13.74 -2.25 -11.21
CA ASN A 127 -14.22 -3.60 -11.37
C ASN A 127 -14.87 -3.74 -12.75
N SER A 128 -14.11 -4.26 -13.72
CA SER A 128 -14.53 -4.47 -15.10
C SER A 128 -15.81 -5.31 -15.23
N ASP A 129 -15.96 -6.34 -14.39
CA ASP A 129 -17.08 -7.27 -14.47
C ASP A 129 -18.38 -6.61 -14.00
N ALA A 130 -18.29 -5.70 -13.03
CA ALA A 130 -19.40 -4.92 -12.53
C ALA A 130 -19.68 -3.65 -13.34
N GLY A 131 -18.68 -3.13 -14.07
CA GLY A 131 -18.75 -1.79 -14.67
C GLY A 131 -18.89 -0.70 -13.60
N ARG A 132 -18.18 -0.85 -12.47
CA ARG A 132 -18.27 0.05 -11.32
C ARG A 132 -16.90 0.28 -10.70
N MET A 133 -16.73 1.47 -10.14
CA MET A 133 -15.59 1.74 -9.27
C MET A 133 -15.83 1.09 -7.92
N PHE A 134 -14.83 0.37 -7.43
CA PHE A 134 -14.78 -0.22 -6.10
C PHE A 134 -13.82 0.57 -5.22
N LEU A 135 -14.15 0.73 -3.95
CA LEU A 135 -13.32 1.39 -2.97
C LEU A 135 -13.20 0.49 -1.74
N TYR A 136 -11.98 0.04 -1.46
CA TYR A 136 -11.63 -0.79 -0.30
C TYR A 136 -11.06 0.07 0.81
N PHE A 137 -11.41 -0.22 2.06
CA PHE A 137 -10.96 0.58 3.21
C PHE A 137 -11.10 -0.19 4.52
N HIS A 138 -10.35 0.21 5.55
CA HIS A 138 -10.50 -0.38 6.88
C HIS A 138 -11.21 0.58 7.84
N GLY A 139 -11.58 0.05 9.01
CA GLY A 139 -12.13 0.82 10.12
C GLY A 139 -11.24 0.71 11.36
N ASP A 140 -11.70 -0.02 12.35
CA ASP A 140 -10.98 -0.45 13.57
C ASP A 140 -9.79 -1.43 13.33
N ASN A 141 -9.20 -1.42 12.13
CA ASN A 141 -8.10 -2.29 11.67
C ASN A 141 -8.36 -3.81 11.63
N THR A 142 -9.44 -4.32 12.22
CA THR A 142 -9.72 -5.78 12.30
C THR A 142 -10.22 -6.38 10.98
N GLN A 143 -10.64 -5.54 10.04
CA GLN A 143 -11.18 -5.94 8.76
C GLN A 143 -11.08 -4.84 7.70
N THR A 144 -10.99 -5.27 6.45
CA THR A 144 -11.13 -4.46 5.25
C THR A 144 -12.55 -4.61 4.72
N ARG A 145 -13.19 -3.49 4.45
CA ARG A 145 -14.53 -3.33 3.86
C ARG A 145 -14.39 -2.90 2.40
N TRP A 146 -15.48 -2.96 1.67
CA TRP A 146 -15.57 -2.39 0.33
C TRP A 146 -16.92 -1.71 0.10
N ALA A 147 -16.93 -0.73 -0.80
CA ALA A 147 -18.10 -0.05 -1.33
C ALA A 147 -17.94 0.13 -2.85
N GLU A 148 -19.04 0.41 -3.55
CA GLU A 148 -19.01 0.62 -5.01
C GLU A 148 -19.73 1.91 -5.42
N SER A 149 -19.28 2.51 -6.52
CA SER A 149 -19.79 3.77 -7.05
C SER A 149 -19.83 3.74 -8.59
N SER A 150 -20.71 4.56 -9.17
CA SER A 150 -20.73 4.88 -10.62
C SER A 150 -20.07 6.20 -10.97
N ASN A 151 -19.80 7.08 -10.00
CA ASN A 151 -19.25 8.42 -10.24
C ASN A 151 -18.04 8.75 -9.35
N GLY A 152 -17.65 7.82 -8.48
CA GLY A 152 -16.52 7.94 -7.57
C GLY A 152 -16.73 8.86 -6.37
N VAL A 153 -17.96 9.37 -6.16
CA VAL A 153 -18.29 10.20 -4.98
C VAL A 153 -19.48 9.64 -4.20
N ASP A 154 -20.47 9.05 -4.88
CA ASP A 154 -21.62 8.43 -4.26
C ASP A 154 -21.42 6.92 -4.15
N PHE A 155 -21.25 6.44 -2.92
CA PHE A 155 -20.95 5.03 -2.66
C PHE A 155 -22.14 4.27 -2.08
N ARG A 156 -22.26 3.01 -2.49
CA ARG A 156 -23.09 1.99 -1.85
C ARG A 156 -22.20 1.02 -1.09
N TYR A 157 -22.49 0.80 0.19
CA TYR A 157 -21.75 -0.17 1.00
C TYR A 157 -21.89 -1.58 0.42
N GLY A 158 -20.76 -2.27 0.26
CA GLY A 158 -20.70 -3.61 -0.34
C GLY A 158 -20.56 -4.73 0.68
N GLY A 159 -19.74 -4.53 1.72
CA GLY A 159 -19.55 -5.52 2.78
C GLY A 159 -18.11 -5.59 3.30
N VAL A 160 -17.77 -6.73 3.89
CA VAL A 160 -16.42 -7.06 4.38
C VAL A 160 -15.70 -7.88 3.31
N ALA A 161 -14.52 -7.43 2.90
CA ALA A 161 -13.66 -8.13 1.93
C ALA A 161 -12.79 -9.17 2.62
N VAL A 162 -11.98 -8.76 3.61
CA VAL A 162 -11.14 -9.64 4.42
C VAL A 162 -11.20 -9.25 5.90
N ASN A 163 -11.03 -10.22 6.80
CA ASN A 163 -10.99 -9.98 8.25
C ASN A 163 -9.98 -10.92 8.93
N ASN A 164 -9.71 -10.67 10.22
CA ASN A 164 -8.76 -11.46 11.00
C ASN A 164 -9.06 -12.97 11.01
N GLN A 165 -10.33 -13.37 11.03
CA GLN A 165 -10.70 -14.79 11.04
C GLN A 165 -10.27 -15.50 9.74
N MET A 166 -10.40 -14.82 8.59
CA MET A 166 -9.95 -15.33 7.29
C MET A 166 -8.42 -15.42 7.22
N SER A 167 -7.71 -14.46 7.80
CA SER A 167 -6.24 -14.38 7.83
C SER A 167 -5.58 -15.41 8.77
N GLY A 168 -6.34 -15.90 9.76
CA GLY A 168 -5.91 -16.95 10.68
C GLY A 168 -5.81 -16.50 12.14
N SER A 169 -5.70 -17.47 13.04
CA SER A 169 -5.83 -17.24 14.50
C SER A 169 -4.72 -16.40 15.15
N LYS A 170 -3.66 -16.09 14.40
CA LYS A 170 -2.55 -15.23 14.84
C LYS A 170 -2.77 -13.76 14.46
N THR A 171 -3.72 -13.45 13.58
CA THR A 171 -3.89 -12.11 13.01
C THR A 171 -4.73 -11.23 13.92
N THR A 172 -4.27 -10.01 14.15
CA THR A 172 -4.91 -8.97 14.97
C THR A 172 -5.40 -7.77 14.16
N GLU A 173 -4.81 -7.51 12.99
CA GLU A 173 -5.24 -6.46 12.04
C GLU A 173 -5.27 -7.05 10.62
N SER A 174 -6.25 -6.64 9.80
CA SER A 174 -6.41 -7.01 8.38
C SER A 174 -6.84 -5.75 7.60
N SER A 175 -5.89 -4.83 7.38
CA SER A 175 -6.13 -3.48 6.84
C SER A 175 -5.14 -3.10 5.74
N TYR A 176 -5.23 -1.87 5.23
CA TYR A 176 -4.30 -1.32 4.23
C TYR A 176 -4.26 -2.10 2.92
N ALA A 177 -5.45 -2.45 2.42
CA ALA A 177 -5.62 -3.20 1.18
C ALA A 177 -5.23 -2.37 -0.06
N ARG A 178 -4.73 -3.07 -1.09
CA ARG A 178 -4.56 -2.61 -2.47
C ARG A 178 -5.04 -3.71 -3.41
N VAL A 179 -5.95 -3.38 -4.32
CA VAL A 179 -6.65 -4.32 -5.20
C VAL A 179 -6.32 -4.03 -6.66
N PHE A 180 -5.93 -5.09 -7.37
CA PHE A 180 -5.50 -5.04 -8.75
C PHE A 180 -6.04 -6.22 -9.54
N ALA A 181 -6.08 -6.10 -10.87
CA ALA A 181 -6.41 -7.20 -11.76
C ALA A 181 -5.40 -8.34 -11.59
N HIS A 182 -5.88 -9.58 -11.51
CA HIS A 182 -5.04 -10.74 -11.30
C HIS A 182 -4.07 -10.94 -12.49
N PRO A 183 -2.74 -10.94 -12.28
CA PRO A 183 -1.79 -10.92 -13.40
C PRO A 183 -1.63 -12.27 -14.11
N ASN A 184 -1.95 -13.39 -13.43
CA ASN A 184 -1.97 -14.70 -14.07
C ASN A 184 -3.31 -14.97 -14.77
N SER A 185 -3.31 -14.90 -16.11
CA SER A 185 -4.47 -15.22 -16.95
C SER A 185 -4.96 -16.68 -16.86
N ALA A 186 -4.15 -17.60 -16.36
CA ALA A 186 -4.55 -18.98 -16.10
C ALA A 186 -5.19 -19.18 -14.71
N SER A 187 -5.19 -18.13 -13.87
CA SER A 187 -5.89 -18.17 -12.58
C SER A 187 -7.40 -18.24 -12.79
N LYS A 188 -8.10 -18.88 -11.85
CA LYS A 188 -9.57 -18.80 -11.77
C LYS A 188 -10.07 -17.46 -11.20
N TYR A 189 -9.17 -16.67 -10.63
CA TYR A 189 -9.47 -15.39 -10.00
C TYR A 189 -9.19 -14.26 -10.98
N ASN A 190 -10.05 -13.23 -10.97
CA ASN A 190 -9.92 -12.04 -11.82
C ASN A 190 -9.24 -10.89 -11.08
N TYR A 191 -9.26 -10.92 -9.74
CA TYR A 191 -8.73 -9.86 -8.88
C TYR A 191 -7.82 -10.45 -7.80
N ALA A 192 -6.82 -9.67 -7.42
CA ALA A 192 -5.93 -9.94 -6.29
C ALA A 192 -5.87 -8.72 -5.38
N MET A 193 -5.60 -8.97 -4.10
CA MET A 193 -5.47 -7.98 -3.05
C MET A 193 -4.20 -8.25 -2.28
N PHE A 194 -3.33 -7.24 -2.19
CA PHE A 194 -2.36 -7.20 -1.11
C PHE A 194 -2.95 -6.44 0.06
N TYR A 195 -2.75 -6.94 1.28
CA TYR A 195 -3.16 -6.24 2.48
C TYR A 195 -2.16 -6.48 3.61
N MET A 196 -2.15 -5.56 4.57
CA MET A 196 -1.33 -5.67 5.76
C MET A 196 -2.05 -6.54 6.78
N ALA A 197 -1.33 -7.53 7.31
CA ALA A 197 -1.72 -8.24 8.51
C ALA A 197 -0.77 -7.90 9.65
N ASN A 198 -1.30 -7.42 10.77
CA ASN A 198 -0.57 -7.42 12.03
C ASN A 198 -0.82 -8.75 12.73
N GLU A 199 0.21 -9.38 13.24
CA GLU A 199 0.12 -10.67 13.91
C GLU A 199 0.32 -10.49 15.43
N LYS A 200 0.05 -11.53 16.22
CA LYS A 200 0.20 -11.50 17.70
C LYS A 200 1.62 -11.20 18.19
N ASP A 201 2.63 -11.36 17.34
CA ASP A 201 4.01 -10.93 17.61
C ASP A 201 4.22 -9.41 17.41
N ASN A 202 3.14 -8.69 17.07
CA ASN A 202 3.12 -7.27 16.69
C ASN A 202 4.08 -6.95 15.55
N ARG A 203 4.13 -7.84 14.55
CA ARG A 203 4.89 -7.67 13.31
C ARG A 203 3.94 -7.59 12.13
N ARG A 204 4.01 -6.49 11.38
CA ARG A 204 3.21 -6.32 10.16
C ARG A 204 3.86 -6.99 8.97
N LYS A 205 3.06 -7.78 8.27
CA LYS A 205 3.42 -8.59 7.10
C LYS A 205 2.43 -8.29 5.97
N ILE A 206 2.82 -8.61 4.74
CA ILE A 206 1.96 -8.46 3.56
C ILE A 206 1.37 -9.83 3.23
N ARG A 207 0.04 -9.90 3.11
CA ARG A 207 -0.72 -11.10 2.72
C ARG A 207 -1.36 -10.92 1.36
N LEU A 208 -1.76 -12.05 0.77
CA LEU A 208 -2.50 -12.14 -0.48
C LEU A 208 -3.94 -12.59 -0.19
N ALA A 209 -4.90 -11.95 -0.84
CA ALA A 209 -6.23 -12.49 -1.04
C ALA A 209 -6.61 -12.42 -2.52
N GLU A 210 -7.43 -13.35 -3.00
CA GLU A 210 -7.82 -13.44 -4.40
C GLU A 210 -9.35 -13.55 -4.53
N SER A 211 -9.88 -13.02 -5.63
CA SER A 211 -11.33 -12.96 -5.87
C SER A 211 -11.67 -13.15 -7.33
N VAL A 212 -12.82 -13.79 -7.57
CA VAL A 212 -13.42 -13.87 -8.91
C VAL A 212 -14.15 -12.58 -9.26
N ASP A 213 -14.78 -11.92 -8.28
CA ASP A 213 -15.75 -10.83 -8.51
C ASP A 213 -15.39 -9.50 -7.83
N GLY A 214 -14.27 -9.46 -7.10
CA GLY A 214 -13.84 -8.33 -6.27
C GLY A 214 -14.65 -8.15 -4.98
N ARG A 215 -15.63 -9.01 -4.69
CA ARG A 215 -16.55 -8.91 -3.55
C ARG A 215 -16.27 -9.96 -2.49
N LYS A 216 -16.10 -11.22 -2.93
CA LYS A 216 -15.79 -12.36 -2.06
C LYS A 216 -14.36 -12.79 -2.25
N TRP A 217 -13.64 -12.91 -1.15
CA TRP A 217 -12.19 -13.10 -1.17
C TRP A 217 -11.79 -14.42 -0.52
N THR A 218 -10.76 -15.04 -1.07
CA THR A 218 -10.06 -16.19 -0.48
C THR A 218 -8.67 -15.73 -0.07
N VAL A 219 -8.32 -15.89 1.20
CA VAL A 219 -7.01 -15.50 1.73
C VAL A 219 -6.01 -16.65 1.53
N ASP A 220 -4.82 -16.33 1.02
CA ASP A 220 -3.71 -17.26 0.95
C ASP A 220 -3.11 -17.48 2.35
N SER A 221 -2.69 -18.72 2.63
CA SER A 221 -2.14 -19.06 3.94
C SER A 221 -0.77 -18.43 4.18
N ASP A 222 0.01 -18.23 3.11
CA ASP A 222 1.39 -17.76 3.17
C ASP A 222 1.47 -16.23 3.13
N TYR A 223 2.63 -15.71 3.52
CA TYR A 223 2.94 -14.28 3.42
C TYR A 223 3.58 -13.99 2.08
N VAL A 224 3.19 -12.88 1.45
CA VAL A 224 3.87 -12.35 0.26
C VAL A 224 5.20 -11.72 0.66
N VAL A 225 5.19 -10.90 1.71
CA VAL A 225 6.40 -10.26 2.23
C VAL A 225 6.40 -10.31 3.75
N GLN A 226 7.54 -10.72 4.31
CA GLN A 226 7.87 -10.58 5.72
C GLN A 226 9.00 -9.57 5.88
N PRO A 227 8.98 -8.71 6.92
CA PRO A 227 10.01 -7.70 7.12
C PRO A 227 11.37 -8.34 7.44
N GLY A 228 12.41 -7.94 6.72
CA GLY A 228 13.81 -8.31 6.96
C GLY A 228 14.70 -7.11 7.32
N GLY A 229 16.02 -7.34 7.41
CA GLY A 229 16.97 -6.36 7.92
C GLY A 229 16.89 -4.96 7.30
N PRO A 230 16.92 -4.80 5.96
CA PRO A 230 16.79 -3.50 5.32
C PRO A 230 15.43 -2.83 5.55
N GLU A 231 14.37 -3.61 5.67
CA GLU A 231 12.99 -3.10 5.76
C GLU A 231 12.62 -2.69 7.18
N GLY A 232 13.25 -3.30 8.18
CA GLY A 232 13.06 -3.05 9.60
C GLY A 232 12.14 -4.08 10.25
N THR A 233 11.18 -3.59 11.03
CA THR A 233 10.28 -4.42 11.84
C THR A 233 8.93 -4.71 11.22
N ASP A 234 8.48 -3.85 10.32
CA ASP A 234 7.13 -3.87 9.79
C ASP A 234 7.18 -3.54 8.30
N VAL A 235 6.31 -4.17 7.52
CA VAL A 235 6.04 -3.82 6.12
C VAL A 235 4.56 -3.63 5.91
N SER A 236 4.19 -2.70 5.02
CA SER A 236 2.79 -2.32 4.80
C SER A 236 2.59 -1.54 3.48
N GLY A 237 1.32 -1.28 3.12
CA GLY A 237 0.92 -0.47 1.98
C GLY A 237 1.44 -1.04 0.66
N ALA A 238 1.30 -2.35 0.48
CA ALA A 238 1.87 -3.05 -0.65
C ALA A 238 1.01 -2.89 -1.89
N ASN A 239 1.62 -2.62 -3.04
CA ASN A 239 0.95 -2.49 -4.32
C ASN A 239 1.65 -3.36 -5.37
N TYR A 240 0.91 -3.76 -6.40
CA TYR A 240 1.43 -4.50 -7.55
C TYR A 240 1.83 -3.52 -8.64
N TRP A 241 3.04 -3.69 -9.19
CA TRP A 241 3.55 -2.79 -10.21
C TRP A 241 4.41 -3.53 -11.22
N THR A 242 4.25 -3.24 -12.51
CA THR A 242 5.07 -3.81 -13.58
C THR A 242 6.01 -2.77 -14.17
N TRP A 243 7.28 -3.12 -14.31
CA TRP A 243 8.31 -2.28 -14.90
C TRP A 243 9.21 -3.09 -15.83
N ASN A 244 9.40 -2.61 -17.06
CA ASN A 244 10.20 -3.29 -18.09
C ASN A 244 9.88 -4.78 -18.24
N GLY A 245 8.60 -5.14 -18.16
CA GLY A 245 8.12 -6.53 -18.28
C GLY A 245 8.28 -7.39 -17.02
N GLN A 246 8.91 -6.89 -15.96
CA GLN A 246 9.00 -7.57 -14.66
C GLN A 246 7.94 -7.03 -13.70
N ALA A 247 7.25 -7.94 -13.01
CA ALA A 247 6.32 -7.59 -11.94
C ALA A 247 7.04 -7.45 -10.59
N TYR A 248 6.57 -6.51 -9.79
CA TYR A 248 7.07 -6.20 -8.47
C TYR A 248 5.92 -6.05 -7.47
N VAL A 249 6.17 -6.49 -6.24
CA VAL A 249 5.45 -5.98 -5.08
C VAL A 249 6.23 -4.79 -4.55
N ILE A 250 5.62 -3.61 -4.53
CA ILE A 250 6.18 -2.38 -3.97
C ILE A 250 5.52 -2.07 -2.64
N TYR A 251 6.26 -1.64 -1.63
CA TYR A 251 5.74 -1.47 -0.26
C TYR A 251 6.68 -0.60 0.55
N HIS A 252 6.28 -0.20 1.75
CA HIS A 252 7.18 0.52 2.66
C HIS A 252 7.57 -0.32 3.87
N GLY A 253 8.78 -0.09 4.36
CA GLY A 253 9.28 -0.66 5.61
C GLY A 253 9.18 0.31 6.79
N SER A 254 9.29 -0.18 8.03
CA SER A 254 9.34 0.67 9.23
C SER A 254 10.58 1.57 9.29
N THR A 255 11.57 1.31 8.42
CA THR A 255 12.73 2.20 8.17
C THR A 255 12.39 3.50 7.44
N GLY A 256 11.14 3.69 7.00
CA GLY A 256 10.68 4.92 6.37
C GLY A 256 11.09 5.06 4.90
N LYS A 257 11.28 3.94 4.22
CA LYS A 257 11.64 3.85 2.80
C LYS A 257 10.68 2.95 2.05
N ILE A 258 10.60 3.14 0.74
CA ILE A 258 9.82 2.31 -0.18
C ILE A 258 10.77 1.33 -0.87
N TYR A 259 10.39 0.06 -0.83
CA TYR A 259 11.12 -1.06 -1.40
C TYR A 259 10.29 -1.73 -2.50
N ALA A 260 10.96 -2.55 -3.29
CA ALA A 260 10.35 -3.46 -4.25
C ALA A 260 10.98 -4.85 -4.10
N ARG A 261 10.20 -5.90 -4.36
CA ARG A 261 10.71 -7.26 -4.62
C ARG A 261 10.11 -7.73 -5.93
N THR A 262 10.88 -8.46 -6.73
CA THR A 262 10.30 -9.15 -7.89
C THR A 262 9.22 -10.09 -7.42
N ILE A 263 8.17 -10.25 -8.21
CA ILE A 263 7.12 -11.23 -7.95
C ILE A 263 6.70 -11.87 -9.27
N ASP A 264 6.37 -13.15 -9.23
CA ASP A 264 5.86 -13.84 -10.40
C ASP A 264 4.35 -13.58 -10.60
N GLN A 265 3.81 -14.05 -11.73
CA GLN A 265 2.39 -13.88 -12.02
C GLN A 265 1.48 -14.68 -11.08
N THR A 266 1.99 -15.74 -10.43
CA THR A 266 1.23 -16.47 -9.41
C THR A 266 1.18 -15.73 -8.07
N LEU A 267 1.89 -14.61 -7.92
CA LEU A 267 1.93 -13.79 -6.71
C LEU A 267 2.54 -14.50 -5.49
N ARG A 268 3.34 -15.55 -5.70
CA ARG A 268 3.83 -16.45 -4.65
C ARG A 268 5.33 -16.65 -4.67
N ASP A 269 5.96 -16.52 -5.84
CA ASP A 269 7.41 -16.50 -5.96
C ASP A 269 7.91 -15.06 -5.87
N VAL A 270 8.39 -14.69 -4.68
CA VAL A 270 8.83 -13.33 -4.34
C VAL A 270 10.34 -13.31 -4.15
N GLY A 271 10.99 -12.31 -4.77
CA GLY A 271 12.42 -12.10 -4.67
C GLY A 271 12.91 -12.00 -3.22
N ALA A 272 13.99 -12.71 -2.90
CA ALA A 272 14.48 -12.90 -1.53
C ALA A 272 15.08 -11.65 -0.89
N GLU A 273 15.64 -10.72 -1.68
CA GLU A 273 16.24 -9.48 -1.19
C GLU A 273 15.48 -8.26 -1.73
N PRO A 274 15.24 -7.24 -0.88
CA PRO A 274 14.51 -6.04 -1.30
C PRO A 274 15.40 -5.11 -2.12
N ILE A 275 14.82 -4.47 -3.13
CA ILE A 275 15.41 -3.39 -3.92
C ILE A 275 14.89 -2.07 -3.36
N LEU A 276 15.77 -1.07 -3.18
CA LEU A 276 15.33 0.28 -2.82
C LEU A 276 14.64 0.93 -4.03
N LEU A 277 13.36 1.30 -3.88
CA LEU A 277 12.60 2.00 -4.93
C LEU A 277 12.63 3.51 -4.69
N TYR A 278 12.36 3.95 -3.46
CA TYR A 278 12.34 5.38 -3.14
C TYR A 278 12.64 5.66 -1.66
N GLN A 279 13.32 6.77 -1.43
CA GLN A 279 13.50 7.39 -0.11
C GLN A 279 13.57 8.91 -0.29
N SER A 280 13.17 9.66 0.74
CA SER A 280 13.31 11.11 0.71
C SER A 280 14.78 11.53 0.58
N ARG A 281 15.02 12.68 -0.04
CA ARG A 281 16.38 13.20 -0.25
C ARG A 281 16.93 13.96 0.96
N GLY A 282 16.11 14.20 1.96
CA GLY A 282 16.48 14.98 3.15
C GLY A 282 16.73 16.46 2.84
N LYS A 283 16.05 17.03 1.83
CA LYS A 283 16.26 18.42 1.40
C LYS A 283 14.94 19.14 1.16
N GLY A 284 14.85 20.38 1.64
CA GLY A 284 13.66 21.20 1.47
C GLY A 284 12.44 20.50 2.05
N GLU A 285 11.40 20.33 1.23
CA GLU A 285 10.16 19.63 1.60
C GLU A 285 10.22 18.10 1.38
N ASP A 286 11.26 17.58 0.72
CA ASP A 286 11.47 16.15 0.51
C ASP A 286 12.28 15.55 1.66
N VAL A 287 11.63 15.38 2.81
CA VAL A 287 12.24 14.95 4.08
C VAL A 287 11.37 13.91 4.78
N GLY A 288 11.97 13.17 5.72
CA GLY A 288 11.26 12.24 6.59
C GLY A 288 10.92 10.90 5.93
N ARG A 289 9.98 10.17 6.54
CA ARG A 289 9.52 8.86 6.08
C ARG A 289 8.75 8.99 4.77
N VAL A 290 8.94 8.01 3.89
CA VAL A 290 8.11 7.78 2.71
C VAL A 290 7.36 6.47 2.82
N ALA A 291 6.07 6.43 2.42
CA ALA A 291 5.25 5.23 2.55
C ALA A 291 4.00 5.17 1.67
N ALA A 292 3.29 4.04 1.74
CA ALA A 292 2.08 3.74 0.97
C ALA A 292 2.20 4.13 -0.51
N PRO A 293 3.17 3.56 -1.23
CA PRO A 293 3.42 3.90 -2.63
C PRO A 293 2.22 3.59 -3.51
N ASP A 294 1.93 4.50 -4.41
CA ASP A 294 0.99 4.27 -5.51
C ASP A 294 1.56 4.86 -6.81
N ILE A 295 1.53 4.09 -7.89
CA ILE A 295 2.18 4.44 -9.15
C ILE A 295 1.14 4.60 -10.23
N ALA A 296 1.18 5.75 -10.92
CA ALA A 296 0.34 6.03 -12.08
C ALA A 296 1.20 6.51 -13.25
N SER A 297 0.71 6.33 -14.48
CA SER A 297 1.38 6.80 -15.68
C SER A 297 0.41 7.51 -16.61
N SER A 298 0.88 8.59 -17.24
CA SER A 298 0.12 9.35 -18.24
C SER A 298 1.08 10.06 -19.20
N GLY A 299 0.73 10.08 -20.49
CA GLY A 299 1.52 10.75 -21.52
C GLY A 299 2.99 10.33 -21.59
N GLY A 300 3.28 9.04 -21.35
CA GLY A 300 4.64 8.49 -21.33
C GLY A 300 5.47 8.86 -20.10
N ASN A 301 4.88 9.49 -19.09
CA ASN A 301 5.52 9.76 -17.80
C ASN A 301 4.98 8.81 -16.74
N THR A 302 5.83 8.48 -15.77
CA THR A 302 5.46 7.68 -14.59
C THR A 302 5.65 8.50 -13.33
N TYR A 303 4.69 8.38 -12.42
CA TYR A 303 4.56 9.16 -11.20
C TYR A 303 4.44 8.22 -10.01
N LEU A 304 5.06 8.59 -8.89
CA LEU A 304 4.93 7.92 -7.61
C LEU A 304 4.25 8.88 -6.64
N PHE A 305 3.06 8.51 -6.16
CA PHE A 305 2.35 9.17 -5.07
C PHE A 305 2.61 8.42 -3.78
N TYR A 306 2.82 9.14 -2.69
CA TYR A 306 3.24 8.53 -1.44
C TYR A 306 2.96 9.43 -0.23
N GLU A 307 2.86 8.81 0.95
CA GLU A 307 2.90 9.50 2.24
C GLU A 307 4.29 10.09 2.48
N SER A 308 4.35 11.39 2.77
CA SER A 308 5.57 12.12 3.10
C SER A 308 5.49 12.69 4.51
N GLY A 309 6.52 12.43 5.32
CA GLY A 309 6.65 12.96 6.67
C GLY A 309 6.37 11.93 7.77
N ASP A 310 6.30 12.43 9.01
CA ASP A 310 6.19 11.60 10.20
C ASP A 310 4.81 10.93 10.33
N ARG A 311 4.79 9.75 10.96
CA ARG A 311 3.54 9.03 11.24
C ARG A 311 2.60 9.90 12.09
N LEU A 312 1.30 9.93 11.77
CA LEU A 312 0.27 10.77 12.41
C LEU A 312 0.39 12.28 12.13
N GLY A 313 1.28 12.66 11.21
CA GLY A 313 1.44 14.04 10.76
C GLY A 313 1.87 14.14 9.30
N ALA A 314 1.72 13.06 8.53
CA ALA A 314 2.16 13.00 7.15
C ALA A 314 1.23 13.81 6.22
N THR A 315 1.73 14.08 5.02
CA THR A 315 1.02 14.68 3.89
C THR A 315 1.18 13.77 2.67
N ILE A 316 0.46 14.03 1.59
CA ILE A 316 0.64 13.29 0.33
C ILE A 316 1.58 14.09 -0.57
N ALA A 317 2.68 13.45 -0.95
CA ALA A 317 3.63 13.96 -1.93
C ALA A 317 3.54 13.18 -3.23
N TRP A 318 4.14 13.75 -4.28
CA TRP A 318 4.36 13.05 -5.52
C TRP A 318 5.77 13.28 -6.05
N ALA A 319 6.27 12.27 -6.75
CA ALA A 319 7.54 12.28 -7.44
C ALA A 319 7.34 11.85 -8.90
N LYS A 320 8.15 12.41 -9.80
CA LYS A 320 8.13 12.08 -11.23
C LYS A 320 9.37 11.28 -11.58
N MET A 321 9.21 10.21 -12.34
CA MET A 321 10.34 9.47 -12.90
C MET A 321 11.18 10.38 -13.79
N GLN A 322 12.50 10.37 -13.60
CA GLN A 322 13.43 11.07 -14.48
C GLN A 322 13.49 10.35 -15.83
N LYS A 323 13.59 11.14 -16.91
CA LYS A 323 13.94 10.59 -18.22
C LYS A 323 15.34 9.98 -18.12
N GLN A 324 15.44 8.71 -18.50
CA GLN A 324 16.70 7.98 -18.60
C GLN A 324 17.41 8.30 -19.92
#